data_AF-A0A934BH74-F1
#
_entry.id   AF-A0A934BH74-F1
#
_cell.length_a   1.000
_cell.length_b   1.000
_cell.length_c   1.000
_cell.angle_alpha   90.00
_cell.angle_beta   90.00
_cell.angle_gamma   90.00
#
_symmetry.space_group_name_H-M   'P 1'
#
loop_
_entity.id
_entity.type
_entity.pdbx_description
1 polymer ?
#
loop_
_entity_poly.entity_id
_entity_poly.type
_entity_poly.pdbx_seq_one_letter_code
_entity_poly.pdbx_strand_id
1 'polypeptide(L)'
;MVKLSKTNLQRESDEKKKTAKKHSGSLADRVDAGGAEKAVSEKHSRTGARLNGVRRRTRKPKDAERVSEESEEYSSTTRFIESSLGIKSYSELAPHLAKGVERVMASFLNKSAAELLITPEFIRTLHKDAFEELFPAWAGQYRDRNVTVGRYIPPPYYEVPLMIHQYCKDLEARLSVLGAAPPVTNILLEALAFAEGRFLSIHPFLDFNGRVARMLMFALCYRLELPPVELVPNEKQKDSYLFALSEGDKLIWQPLIEVWKQRLEKRER
;
A
#
# COMPACT_ATOMS: atom_id res chain seq x y z
N MET A 1 -12.48 -59.77 -20.32
CA MET A 1 -13.37 -58.59 -20.25
C MET A 1 -12.51 -57.34 -20.40
N VAL A 2 -12.74 -56.64 -21.52
CA VAL A 2 -12.38 -55.25 -21.93
C VAL A 2 -10.92 -54.76 -21.74
N LYS A 3 -10.20 -54.71 -22.87
CA LYS A 3 -9.04 -53.83 -23.15
C LYS A 3 -9.54 -52.46 -23.60
N LEU A 4 -8.93 -51.37 -23.12
CA LEU A 4 -9.09 -50.02 -23.68
C LEU A 4 -7.72 -49.49 -24.14
N SER A 5 -7.65 -49.28 -25.45
CA SER A 5 -6.47 -48.88 -26.22
C SER A 5 -6.36 -47.36 -26.36
N LYS A 6 -5.11 -46.90 -26.37
CA LYS A 6 -4.67 -45.53 -26.66
C LYS A 6 -5.14 -45.10 -28.06
N THR A 7 -5.96 -44.06 -28.15
CA THR A 7 -6.22 -43.30 -29.39
C THR A 7 -6.96 -42.00 -29.04
N ASN A 8 -6.22 -40.96 -28.62
CA ASN A 8 -6.78 -39.60 -28.56
C ASN A 8 -5.70 -38.50 -28.45
N LEU A 9 -4.66 -38.62 -29.27
CA LEU A 9 -3.69 -37.57 -29.52
C LEU A 9 -3.43 -37.60 -31.03
N GLN A 10 -4.23 -36.88 -31.83
CA GLN A 10 -3.90 -36.37 -33.19
C GLN A 10 -5.12 -35.75 -33.95
N ARG A 11 -6.08 -35.06 -33.30
CA ARG A 11 -7.28 -34.55 -34.01
C ARG A 11 -7.71 -33.10 -33.77
N GLU A 12 -6.89 -32.26 -33.14
CA GLU A 12 -7.26 -30.84 -32.92
C GLU A 12 -6.35 -29.81 -33.62
N SER A 13 -5.45 -30.24 -34.51
CA SER A 13 -4.50 -29.33 -35.17
C SER A 13 -4.90 -28.80 -36.56
N ASP A 14 -6.00 -29.24 -37.18
CA ASP A 14 -6.21 -29.00 -38.62
C ASP A 14 -7.50 -28.28 -39.05
N GLU A 15 -8.34 -27.75 -38.15
CA GLU A 15 -9.65 -27.19 -38.53
C GLU A 15 -9.86 -25.68 -38.31
N LYS A 16 -8.79 -24.88 -38.17
CA LYS A 16 -8.88 -23.40 -38.19
C LYS A 16 -8.00 -22.68 -39.23
N LYS A 17 -7.49 -23.42 -40.22
CA LYS A 17 -6.90 -22.86 -41.45
C LYS A 17 -7.82 -23.10 -42.64
N LYS A 18 -8.88 -22.29 -42.80
CA LYS A 18 -9.57 -22.06 -44.10
C LYS A 18 -10.72 -21.04 -43.95
N THR A 19 -10.38 -19.76 -43.85
CA THR A 19 -11.16 -18.68 -44.49
C THR A 19 -10.23 -17.49 -44.77
N ALA A 20 -9.95 -17.34 -46.05
CA ALA A 20 -9.26 -16.24 -46.76
C ALA A 20 -9.94 -14.88 -46.50
N LYS A 21 -9.23 -13.75 -46.33
CA LYS A 21 -8.42 -12.95 -47.30
C LYS A 21 -9.27 -12.16 -48.32
N LYS A 22 -9.21 -10.81 -48.24
CA LYS A 22 -9.38 -9.72 -49.25
C LYS A 22 -9.94 -8.48 -48.51
N HIS A 23 -9.46 -7.23 -48.58
CA HIS A 23 -8.78 -6.39 -49.58
C HIS A 23 -7.73 -5.49 -48.84
N SER A 24 -6.49 -5.22 -49.26
CA SER A 24 -5.91 -4.61 -50.47
C SER A 24 -6.34 -3.17 -50.77
N GLY A 25 -5.44 -2.20 -50.55
CA GLY A 25 -5.54 -0.84 -51.09
C GLY A 25 -4.48 0.10 -50.48
N SER A 26 -3.60 0.63 -51.32
CA SER A 26 -2.33 1.31 -51.01
C SER A 26 -2.34 2.75 -51.55
N LEU A 27 -1.32 3.52 -51.15
CA LEU A 27 -0.83 4.82 -51.67
C LEU A 27 -1.65 6.06 -51.31
N ALA A 28 -1.10 7.27 -51.20
CA ALA A 28 0.23 7.84 -50.95
C ALA A 28 0.03 9.37 -51.00
N ASP A 29 0.92 10.10 -50.34
CA ASP A 29 1.44 11.43 -50.75
C ASP A 29 0.61 12.72 -50.55
N ARG A 30 1.31 13.70 -49.93
CA ARG A 30 1.39 15.16 -50.24
C ARG A 30 0.29 16.11 -49.76
N VAL A 31 0.50 17.42 -49.54
CA VAL A 31 1.55 18.35 -49.02
C VAL A 31 0.72 19.60 -48.65
N ASP A 32 1.19 20.36 -47.65
CA ASP A 32 1.25 21.84 -47.62
C ASP A 32 0.11 22.74 -47.09
N ALA A 33 0.63 23.80 -46.45
CA ALA A 33 0.15 25.18 -46.29
C ALA A 33 -1.21 25.42 -45.58
N GLY A 34 -1.39 26.42 -44.71
CA GLY A 34 -0.65 27.65 -44.47
C GLY A 34 -1.66 28.83 -44.37
N GLY A 35 -1.61 29.58 -43.27
CA GLY A 35 -2.25 30.89 -43.07
C GLY A 35 -3.76 30.88 -42.77
N ALA A 36 -4.36 31.91 -42.19
CA ALA A 36 -3.92 33.06 -41.42
C ALA A 36 -5.19 33.70 -40.81
N GLU A 37 -4.99 34.42 -39.71
CA GLU A 37 -5.85 35.35 -38.97
C GLU A 37 -7.08 35.95 -39.66
N LYS A 38 -8.14 36.18 -38.86
CA LYS A 38 -8.92 37.43 -38.89
C LYS A 38 -9.63 37.70 -37.56
N ALA A 39 -9.36 38.88 -37.01
CA ALA A 39 -10.03 39.50 -35.88
C ALA A 39 -11.06 40.55 -36.34
N VAL A 40 -12.16 40.71 -35.60
CA VAL A 40 -13.17 41.80 -35.64
C VAL A 40 -13.76 41.88 -34.21
N SER A 41 -13.48 42.89 -33.36
CA SER A 41 -14.08 44.25 -33.21
C SER A 41 -15.58 44.24 -32.83
N GLU A 42 -16.18 44.96 -31.87
CA GLU A 42 -15.86 45.81 -30.70
C GLU A 42 -17.22 46.14 -29.99
N LYS A 43 -17.24 46.32 -28.64
CA LYS A 43 -18.10 47.21 -27.78
C LYS A 43 -19.64 46.98 -27.71
N HIS A 44 -20.42 47.16 -26.62
CA HIS A 44 -20.42 47.77 -25.26
C HIS A 44 -21.37 46.93 -24.35
N SER A 45 -21.34 46.85 -23.01
CA SER A 45 -21.61 47.90 -22.01
C SER A 45 -21.25 47.45 -20.57
N ARG A 46 -21.00 48.42 -19.70
CA ARG A 46 -20.55 48.33 -18.29
C ARG A 46 -21.61 47.76 -17.32
N THR A 47 -21.19 47.00 -16.31
CA THR A 47 -21.32 47.31 -14.85
C THR A 47 -20.80 46.15 -13.99
N GLY A 48 -20.00 46.44 -12.94
CA GLY A 48 -19.89 45.57 -11.75
C GLY A 48 -18.51 45.06 -11.33
N ALA A 49 -17.94 45.74 -10.32
CA ALA A 49 -17.00 45.25 -9.29
C ALA A 49 -15.61 44.70 -9.65
N ARG A 50 -14.58 45.39 -9.14
CA ARG A 50 -13.18 44.95 -9.07
C ARG A 50 -13.03 43.81 -8.05
N LEU A 51 -12.47 42.68 -8.46
CA LEU A 51 -11.76 41.74 -7.59
C LEU A 51 -10.42 41.39 -8.24
N ASN A 52 -9.34 41.61 -7.50
CA ASN A 52 -7.95 41.44 -7.94
C ASN A 52 -7.67 39.95 -8.25
N GLY A 53 -7.67 39.61 -9.55
CA GLY A 53 -7.20 38.31 -10.04
C GLY A 53 -5.68 38.27 -10.15
N VAL A 54 -5.01 37.76 -9.11
CA VAL A 54 -3.59 37.38 -9.22
C VAL A 54 -3.50 36.11 -10.08
N ARG A 55 -2.88 36.26 -11.26
CA ARG A 55 -2.48 35.17 -12.17
C ARG A 55 -1.83 34.01 -11.40
N ARG A 56 -2.49 32.84 -11.34
CA ARG A 56 -1.83 31.59 -10.97
C ARG A 56 -0.97 31.12 -12.14
N ARG A 57 0.35 31.25 -12.01
CA ARG A 57 1.33 30.52 -12.81
C ARG A 57 1.14 29.02 -12.57
N THR A 58 1.04 28.25 -13.66
CA THR A 58 1.14 26.79 -13.69
C THR A 58 2.41 26.33 -12.98
N ARG A 59 2.28 25.62 -11.85
CA ARG A 59 3.39 24.91 -11.19
C ARG A 59 3.24 23.40 -11.43
N LYS A 60 4.32 22.80 -11.93
CA LYS A 60 4.57 21.35 -11.88
C LYS A 60 4.56 20.87 -10.41
N PRO A 61 4.19 19.62 -10.12
CA PRO A 61 4.00 19.15 -8.75
C PRO A 61 5.35 19.10 -8.02
N LYS A 62 5.47 19.85 -6.93
CA LYS A 62 6.61 19.86 -5.99
C LYS A 62 6.20 19.62 -4.54
N ASP A 63 4.96 19.18 -4.30
CA ASP A 63 4.37 19.13 -2.97
C ASP A 63 4.31 17.68 -2.44
N ALA A 64 5.47 17.02 -2.32
CA ALA A 64 5.59 15.76 -1.61
C ALA A 64 6.38 15.99 -0.32
N GLU A 65 5.72 15.86 0.82
CA GLU A 65 6.35 15.99 2.13
C GLU A 65 7.11 14.70 2.46
N ARG A 66 8.38 14.81 2.88
CA ARG A 66 9.18 13.63 3.22
C ARG A 66 8.72 13.11 4.57
N VAL A 67 8.11 11.93 4.57
CA VAL A 67 7.76 11.21 5.80
C VAL A 67 8.84 10.17 6.03
N SER A 68 9.56 10.26 7.15
CA SER A 68 10.51 9.22 7.52
C SER A 68 9.75 8.01 8.05
N GLU A 69 9.85 6.88 7.36
CA GLU A 69 9.62 5.60 8.01
C GLU A 69 10.84 5.29 8.85
N GLU A 70 10.68 5.40 10.16
CA GLU A 70 11.73 5.05 11.10
C GLU A 70 11.28 3.87 11.95
N SER A 71 12.03 2.76 11.81
CA SER A 71 12.45 1.94 12.95
C SER A 71 12.76 2.88 14.11
N GLU A 72 12.42 2.51 15.34
CA GLU A 72 12.38 3.38 16.55
C GLU A 72 13.66 4.19 16.88
N GLU A 73 14.69 4.11 16.04
CA GLU A 73 15.97 4.77 16.11
C GLU A 73 16.37 5.21 14.67
N TYR A 74 16.82 6.47 14.51
CA TYR A 74 17.57 7.03 13.36
C TYR A 74 16.84 7.88 12.29
N SER A 75 16.28 9.03 12.71
CA SER A 75 16.49 10.32 12.00
C SER A 75 17.57 11.06 12.77
N SER A 76 18.66 11.47 12.11
CA SER A 76 19.64 12.39 12.72
C SER A 76 19.11 13.82 12.88
N THR A 77 17.84 14.07 12.52
CA THR A 77 17.12 15.31 12.81
C THR A 77 15.99 14.99 13.77
N THR A 78 16.06 15.52 14.99
CA THR A 78 14.96 15.45 15.96
C THR A 78 13.68 15.98 15.30
N ARG A 79 12.79 15.07 14.93
CA ARG A 79 11.51 15.40 14.31
C ARG A 79 10.57 15.89 15.39
N PHE A 80 10.07 17.11 15.27
CA PHE A 80 9.05 17.66 16.14
C PHE A 80 7.68 17.51 15.50
N ILE A 81 6.69 17.11 16.30
CA ILE A 81 5.32 16.85 15.84
C ILE A 81 4.38 17.58 16.80
N GLU A 82 3.40 18.30 16.25
CA GLU A 82 2.32 18.88 17.02
C GLU A 82 1.35 17.78 17.45
N SER A 83 1.09 17.70 18.76
CA SER A 83 0.20 16.72 19.40
C SER A 83 -0.68 17.41 20.44
N SER A 84 -1.60 16.66 21.05
CA SER A 84 -2.38 17.11 22.21
C SER A 84 -1.51 17.48 23.42
N LEU A 85 -0.25 17.03 23.48
CA LEU A 85 0.75 17.39 24.49
C LEU A 85 1.60 18.62 24.09
N GLY A 86 1.20 19.32 23.03
CA GLY A 86 1.96 20.39 22.39
C GLY A 86 2.95 19.88 21.35
N ILE A 87 3.86 20.75 20.93
CA ILE A 87 4.93 20.43 19.98
C ILE A 87 6.04 19.69 20.75
N LYS A 88 6.24 18.41 20.41
CA LYS A 88 7.19 17.53 21.08
C LYS A 88 8.06 16.80 20.07
N SER A 89 9.28 16.45 20.48
CA SER A 89 10.11 15.58 19.66
C SER A 89 9.52 14.16 19.60
N TYR A 90 9.85 13.42 18.55
CA TYR A 90 9.42 12.04 18.40
C TYR A 90 9.85 11.16 19.60
N SER A 91 11.07 11.36 20.12
CA SER A 91 11.56 10.61 21.29
C SER A 91 10.77 10.91 22.55
N GLU A 92 10.33 12.15 22.76
CA GLU A 92 9.41 12.51 23.86
C GLU A 92 8.03 11.85 23.68
N LEU A 93 7.54 11.70 22.44
CA LEU A 93 6.24 11.09 22.16
C LEU A 93 6.29 9.56 22.11
N ALA A 94 7.46 8.95 21.87
CA ALA A 94 7.62 7.52 21.66
C ALA A 94 7.01 6.63 22.77
N PRO A 95 7.17 6.94 24.08
CA PRO A 95 6.52 6.16 25.13
C PRO A 95 4.99 6.22 25.08
N HIS A 96 4.42 7.37 24.73
CA HIS A 96 2.97 7.54 24.60
C HIS A 96 2.42 6.81 23.37
N LEU A 97 3.15 6.86 22.24
CA LEU A 97 2.84 6.11 21.03
C LEU A 97 2.88 4.59 21.27
N ALA A 98 3.89 4.11 22.00
CA ALA A 98 4.03 2.70 22.35
C ALA A 98 2.83 2.21 23.19
N LYS A 99 2.44 2.98 24.21
CA LYS A 99 1.28 2.66 25.05
C LYS A 99 -0.02 2.53 24.25
N GLY A 100 -0.24 3.41 23.27
CA GLY A 100 -1.40 3.32 22.37
C GLY A 100 -1.40 2.04 21.53
N VAL A 101 -0.25 1.68 20.95
CA VAL A 101 -0.07 0.43 20.20
C VAL A 101 -0.30 -0.80 21.08
N GLU A 102 0.30 -0.84 22.27
CA GLU A 102 0.14 -1.93 23.24
C GLU A 102 -1.33 -2.13 23.63
N ARG A 103 -2.05 -1.04 23.91
CA ARG A 103 -3.49 -1.07 24.22
C ARG A 103 -4.30 -1.70 23.09
N VAL A 104 -4.03 -1.32 21.84
CA VAL A 104 -4.71 -1.87 20.67
C VAL A 104 -4.38 -3.36 20.49
N MET A 105 -3.11 -3.75 20.56
CA MET A 105 -2.74 -5.17 20.41
C MET A 105 -3.31 -6.04 21.53
N ALA A 106 -3.30 -5.56 22.77
CA ALA A 106 -3.90 -6.27 23.90
C ALA A 106 -5.42 -6.48 23.72
N SER A 107 -6.10 -5.54 23.03
CA SER A 107 -7.53 -5.67 22.75
C SER A 107 -7.86 -6.88 21.86
N PHE A 108 -6.93 -7.34 21.01
CA PHE A 108 -7.17 -8.49 20.14
C PHE A 108 -7.26 -9.80 20.91
N LEU A 109 -6.60 -9.91 22.06
CA LEU A 109 -6.65 -11.11 22.90
C LEU A 109 -8.05 -11.38 23.47
N ASN A 110 -8.93 -10.36 23.45
CA ASN A 110 -10.32 -10.47 23.86
C ASN A 110 -11.28 -10.68 22.67
N LYS A 111 -10.77 -10.85 21.45
CA LYS A 111 -11.54 -11.09 20.23
C LYS A 111 -11.29 -12.50 19.74
N SER A 112 -12.31 -13.12 19.15
CA SER A 112 -12.11 -14.36 18.40
C SER A 112 -11.36 -14.11 17.09
N ALA A 113 -10.68 -15.13 16.57
CA ALA A 113 -10.03 -15.06 15.26
C ALA A 113 -10.99 -14.64 14.13
N ALA A 114 -12.25 -15.09 14.21
CA ALA A 114 -13.30 -14.76 13.24
C ALA A 114 -13.68 -13.26 13.24
N GLU A 115 -13.45 -12.54 14.34
CA GLU A 115 -13.74 -11.11 14.47
C GLU A 115 -12.64 -10.21 13.90
N LEU A 116 -11.46 -10.77 13.56
CA LEU A 116 -10.32 -10.03 13.03
C LEU A 116 -10.31 -9.98 11.49
N LEU A 117 -11.42 -9.52 10.92
CA LEU A 117 -11.52 -9.28 9.48
C LEU A 117 -10.76 -8.00 9.11
N ILE A 118 -9.84 -8.12 8.15
CA ILE A 118 -9.01 -7.00 7.71
C ILE A 118 -9.78 -6.19 6.67
N THR A 119 -10.58 -5.23 7.14
CA THR A 119 -11.32 -4.28 6.28
C THR A 119 -10.66 -2.89 6.28
N PRO A 120 -11.02 -2.00 5.33
CA PRO A 120 -10.58 -0.61 5.36
C PRO A 120 -10.92 0.09 6.69
N GLU A 121 -12.10 -0.19 7.25
CA GLU A 121 -12.55 0.31 8.54
C GLU A 121 -11.68 -0.21 9.67
N PHE A 122 -11.36 -1.51 9.68
CA PHE A 122 -10.46 -2.10 10.68
C PHE A 122 -9.11 -1.39 10.68
N ILE A 123 -8.49 -1.20 9.50
CA ILE A 123 -7.19 -0.51 9.35
C ILE A 123 -7.26 0.93 9.87
N ARG A 124 -8.32 1.67 9.57
CA ARG A 124 -8.53 3.03 10.07
C ARG A 124 -8.73 3.05 11.58
N THR A 125 -9.48 2.10 12.13
CA THR A 125 -9.69 1.94 13.57
C THR A 125 -8.39 1.61 14.29
N LEU A 126 -7.53 0.74 13.75
CA LEU A 126 -6.21 0.47 14.33
C LEU A 126 -5.40 1.75 14.49
N HIS A 127 -5.33 2.56 13.44
CA HIS A 127 -4.62 3.83 13.49
C HIS A 127 -5.30 4.81 14.45
N LYS A 128 -6.63 4.87 14.45
CA LYS A 128 -7.39 5.77 15.31
C LYS A 128 -7.16 5.44 16.78
N ASP A 129 -7.48 4.22 17.21
CA ASP A 129 -7.46 3.79 18.61
C ASP A 129 -6.05 3.86 19.22
N ALA A 130 -5.01 3.67 18.39
CA ALA A 130 -3.63 3.78 18.84
C ALA A 130 -3.19 5.24 19.04
N PHE A 131 -3.70 6.19 18.26
CA PHE A 131 -3.08 7.52 18.14
C PHE A 131 -4.02 8.71 18.37
N GLU A 132 -5.33 8.52 18.50
CA GLU A 132 -6.31 9.61 18.61
C GLU A 132 -6.12 10.49 19.86
N GLU A 133 -5.64 9.92 20.97
CA GLU A 133 -5.36 10.69 22.19
C GLU A 133 -4.27 11.74 21.96
N LEU A 134 -3.28 11.44 21.12
CA LEU A 134 -2.20 12.35 20.77
C LEU A 134 -2.51 13.21 19.55
N PHE A 135 -3.28 12.67 18.59
CA PHE A 135 -3.50 13.28 17.28
C PHE A 135 -4.98 13.24 16.85
N PRO A 136 -5.89 13.86 17.63
CA PRO A 136 -7.34 13.76 17.40
C PRO A 136 -7.78 14.33 16.05
N ALA A 137 -7.00 15.25 15.47
CA ALA A 137 -7.33 15.90 14.20
C ALA A 137 -7.24 14.97 12.98
N TRP A 138 -6.37 13.95 13.01
CA TRP A 138 -6.06 13.14 11.82
C TRP A 138 -5.92 11.64 12.08
N ALA A 139 -5.90 11.17 13.32
CA ALA A 139 -5.84 9.74 13.60
C ALA A 139 -7.03 8.98 12.97
N GLY A 140 -6.73 7.92 12.22
CA GLY A 140 -7.74 7.12 11.51
C GLY A 140 -8.20 7.70 10.17
N GLN A 141 -7.65 8.85 9.76
CA GLN A 141 -7.90 9.44 8.44
C GLN A 141 -6.76 9.09 7.49
N TYR A 142 -7.10 8.69 6.26
CA TYR A 142 -6.09 8.55 5.22
C TYR A 142 -5.43 9.91 4.94
N ARG A 143 -4.17 9.87 4.51
CA ARG A 143 -3.44 11.09 4.14
C ARG A 143 -4.17 11.83 3.03
N ASP A 144 -4.16 13.16 3.14
CA ASP A 144 -4.78 14.12 2.23
C ASP A 144 -3.75 14.79 1.30
N ARG A 145 -2.49 14.33 1.35
CA ARG A 145 -1.36 14.88 0.61
C ARG A 145 -0.38 13.79 0.19
N ASN A 146 0.43 14.09 -0.82
CA ASN A 146 1.47 13.19 -1.28
C ASN A 146 2.65 13.21 -0.31
N VAL A 147 3.27 12.05 -0.16
CA VAL A 147 4.40 11.84 0.75
C VAL A 147 5.54 11.17 0.00
N THR A 148 6.74 11.21 0.58
CA THR A 148 7.90 10.44 0.12
C THR A 148 8.45 9.65 1.29
N VAL A 149 8.65 8.35 1.09
CA VAL A 149 9.10 7.39 2.11
C VAL A 149 10.51 6.93 1.75
N GLY A 150 11.52 7.47 2.44
CA GLY A 150 12.93 7.21 2.09
C GLY A 150 13.27 7.70 0.68
N ARG A 151 13.31 6.77 -0.29
CA ARG A 151 13.47 7.02 -1.74
C ARG A 151 12.24 6.64 -2.57
N TYR A 152 11.26 6.00 -1.95
CA TYR A 152 10.03 5.56 -2.58
C TYR A 152 8.98 6.68 -2.57
N ILE A 153 8.19 6.74 -3.63
CA ILE A 153 7.04 7.64 -3.75
C ILE A 153 5.80 6.76 -3.81
N PRO A 154 5.03 6.67 -2.71
CA PRO A 154 3.77 5.94 -2.69
C PRO A 154 2.76 6.51 -3.69
N PRO A 155 1.65 5.79 -3.95
CA PRO A 155 0.58 6.26 -4.81
C PRO A 155 0.05 7.66 -4.44
N PRO A 156 -0.55 8.40 -5.36
CA PRO A 156 -1.19 9.67 -5.03
C PRO A 156 -2.24 9.53 -3.92
N TYR A 157 -2.35 10.52 -3.03
CA TYR A 157 -3.23 10.43 -1.85
C TYR A 157 -4.70 10.14 -2.18
N TYR A 158 -5.19 10.64 -3.32
CA TYR A 158 -6.56 10.44 -3.76
C TYR A 158 -6.85 9.00 -4.22
N GLU A 159 -5.82 8.19 -4.50
CA GLU A 159 -5.97 6.77 -4.84
C GLU A 159 -5.97 5.85 -3.61
N VAL A 160 -5.44 6.33 -2.48
CA VAL A 160 -5.27 5.54 -1.24
C VAL A 160 -6.55 4.81 -0.81
N PRO A 161 -7.74 5.45 -0.75
CA PRO A 161 -8.95 4.76 -0.29
C PRO A 161 -9.30 3.56 -1.18
N LEU A 162 -9.18 3.72 -2.51
CA LEU A 162 -9.45 2.64 -3.47
C LEU A 162 -8.40 1.52 -3.35
N MET A 163 -7.13 1.88 -3.19
CA MET A 163 -6.05 0.90 -3.09
C MET A 163 -6.10 0.11 -1.78
N ILE A 164 -6.50 0.72 -0.66
CA ILE A 164 -6.72 0.00 0.60
C ILE A 164 -7.92 -0.95 0.47
N HIS A 165 -9.00 -0.53 -0.20
CA HIS A 165 -10.12 -1.41 -0.47
C HIS A 165 -9.73 -2.63 -1.31
N GLN A 166 -8.93 -2.43 -2.37
CA GLN A 166 -8.39 -3.52 -3.19
C GLN A 166 -7.44 -4.42 -2.39
N TYR A 167 -6.53 -3.83 -1.61
CA TYR A 167 -5.64 -4.55 -0.72
C TYR A 167 -6.39 -5.48 0.23
N CYS A 168 -7.44 -5.01 0.90
CA CYS A 168 -8.24 -5.82 1.81
C CYS A 168 -8.88 -7.01 1.09
N LYS A 169 -9.41 -6.81 -0.13
CA LYS A 169 -10.00 -7.90 -0.94
C LYS A 169 -8.96 -8.93 -1.38
N ASP A 170 -7.81 -8.46 -1.88
CA ASP A 170 -6.72 -9.32 -2.33
C ASP A 170 -6.09 -10.11 -1.18
N LEU A 171 -6.03 -9.50 0.01
CA LEU A 171 -5.58 -10.15 1.23
C LEU A 171 -6.59 -11.22 1.67
N GLU A 172 -7.87 -10.88 1.75
CA GLU A 172 -8.89 -11.87 2.16
C GLU A 172 -8.96 -13.04 1.17
N ALA A 173 -8.80 -12.81 -0.14
CA ALA A 173 -8.70 -13.88 -1.13
C ALA A 173 -7.52 -14.83 -0.84
N ARG A 174 -6.34 -14.29 -0.52
CA ARG A 174 -5.16 -15.09 -0.11
C ARG A 174 -5.38 -15.84 1.19
N LEU A 175 -6.05 -15.22 2.15
CA LEU A 175 -6.35 -15.85 3.44
C LEU A 175 -7.44 -16.91 3.34
N SER A 176 -8.39 -16.77 2.41
CA SER A 176 -9.54 -17.69 2.28
C SER A 176 -9.18 -19.13 1.92
N VAL A 177 -8.01 -19.33 1.29
CA VAL A 177 -7.48 -20.67 1.00
C VAL A 177 -6.68 -21.25 2.16
N LEU A 178 -6.44 -20.47 3.21
CA LEU A 178 -5.78 -20.89 4.44
C LEU A 178 -6.87 -21.27 5.46
N GLY A 179 -6.70 -22.41 6.11
CA GLY A 179 -7.48 -22.76 7.31
C GLY A 179 -6.95 -22.02 8.54
N ALA A 180 -7.57 -22.29 9.70
CA ALA A 180 -6.95 -21.99 10.99
C ALA A 180 -5.68 -22.83 11.16
N ALA A 181 -4.66 -22.28 11.83
CA ALA A 181 -3.36 -22.93 12.06
C ALA A 181 -2.73 -23.57 10.78
N PRO A 182 -2.56 -22.81 9.68
CA PRO A 182 -2.05 -23.36 8.44
C PRO A 182 -0.57 -23.79 8.59
N PRO A 183 -0.13 -24.87 7.94
CA PRO A 183 1.28 -25.22 7.90
C PRO A 183 2.11 -24.14 7.20
N VAL A 184 3.39 -24.03 7.57
CA VAL A 184 4.33 -23.10 6.92
C VAL A 184 4.59 -23.57 5.49
N THR A 185 3.90 -22.93 4.55
CA THR A 185 3.95 -23.20 3.12
C THR A 185 4.23 -21.92 2.35
N ASN A 186 4.61 -22.04 1.07
CA ASN A 186 4.81 -20.87 0.21
C ASN A 186 3.54 -19.99 0.09
N ILE A 187 2.35 -20.58 0.21
CA ILE A 187 1.08 -19.83 0.18
C ILE A 187 0.93 -18.97 1.42
N LEU A 188 1.17 -19.52 2.61
CA LEU A 188 1.16 -18.74 3.86
C LEU A 188 2.21 -17.64 3.84
N LEU A 189 3.44 -17.97 3.42
CA LEU A 189 4.54 -17.01 3.39
C LEU A 189 4.28 -15.87 2.39
N GLU A 190 3.74 -16.17 1.20
CA GLU A 190 3.32 -15.14 0.24
C GLU A 190 2.20 -14.28 0.79
N ALA A 191 1.20 -14.86 1.46
CA ALA A 191 0.10 -14.10 2.05
C ALA A 191 0.58 -13.10 3.11
N LEU A 192 1.49 -13.51 4.00
CA LEU A 192 2.08 -12.64 5.02
C LEU A 192 2.98 -11.56 4.41
N ALA A 193 3.81 -11.92 3.42
CA ALA A 193 4.64 -10.96 2.69
C ALA A 193 3.80 -9.92 1.94
N PHE A 194 2.75 -10.36 1.25
CA PHE A 194 1.79 -9.46 0.61
C PHE A 194 1.11 -8.56 1.63
N ALA A 195 0.66 -9.11 2.76
CA ALA A 195 -0.03 -8.35 3.79
C ALA A 195 0.82 -7.19 4.33
N GLU A 196 2.09 -7.42 4.64
CA GLU A 196 3.03 -6.42 5.16
C GLU A 196 3.48 -5.45 4.05
N GLY A 197 4.05 -6.00 2.96
CA GLY A 197 4.68 -5.21 1.91
C GLY A 197 3.67 -4.36 1.12
N ARG A 198 2.50 -4.93 0.80
CA ARG A 198 1.49 -4.18 0.03
C ARG A 198 0.91 -3.03 0.84
N PHE A 199 0.63 -3.23 2.13
CA PHE A 199 0.14 -2.16 3.00
C PHE A 199 1.15 -1.00 3.09
N LEU A 200 2.42 -1.30 3.33
CA LEU A 200 3.48 -0.30 3.43
C LEU A 200 3.70 0.44 2.09
N SER A 201 3.62 -0.26 0.95
CA SER A 201 3.71 0.37 -0.38
C SER A 201 2.57 1.35 -0.67
N ILE A 202 1.38 1.14 -0.11
CA ILE A 202 0.25 2.09 -0.26
C ILE A 202 0.46 3.31 0.64
N HIS A 203 1.04 3.09 1.82
CA HIS A 203 1.35 4.10 2.84
C HIS A 203 0.13 5.00 3.16
N PRO A 204 -0.96 4.44 3.72
CA PRO A 204 -2.25 5.10 3.73
C PRO A 204 -2.39 6.30 4.67
N PHE A 205 -1.58 6.39 5.72
CA PHE A 205 -1.67 7.45 6.74
C PHE A 205 -0.54 8.47 6.59
N LEU A 206 -0.70 9.64 7.23
CA LEU A 206 0.33 10.68 7.23
C LEU A 206 1.58 10.25 8.02
N ASP A 207 1.40 9.45 9.07
CA ASP A 207 2.47 8.92 9.90
C ASP A 207 2.10 7.55 10.49
N PHE A 208 3.05 6.92 11.17
CA PHE A 208 2.89 5.69 11.94
C PHE A 208 2.47 4.45 11.13
N ASN A 209 2.60 4.49 9.80
CA ASN A 209 2.30 3.36 8.92
C ASN A 209 3.06 2.08 9.34
N GLY A 210 4.35 2.19 9.70
CA GLY A 210 5.12 1.05 10.23
C GLY A 210 4.58 0.48 11.55
N ARG A 211 3.96 1.30 12.41
CA ARG A 211 3.30 0.81 13.64
C ARG A 211 1.98 0.12 13.32
N VAL A 212 1.18 0.68 12.41
CA VAL A 212 -0.07 0.06 11.95
C VAL A 212 0.21 -1.27 11.24
N ALA A 213 1.24 -1.33 10.39
CA ALA A 213 1.66 -2.57 9.73
C ALA A 213 1.99 -3.67 10.76
N ARG A 214 2.75 -3.34 11.82
CA ARG A 214 3.06 -4.28 12.90
C ARG A 214 1.81 -4.74 13.65
N MET A 215 0.91 -3.82 14.02
CA MET A 215 -0.36 -4.19 14.66
C MET A 215 -1.20 -5.10 13.75
N LEU A 216 -1.23 -4.81 12.45
CA LEU A 216 -1.92 -5.61 11.46
C LEU A 216 -1.32 -7.02 11.33
N MET A 217 0.01 -7.14 11.27
CA MET A 217 0.69 -8.43 11.22
C MET A 217 0.46 -9.22 12.50
N PHE A 218 0.49 -8.55 13.66
CA PHE A 218 0.17 -9.18 14.95
C PHE A 218 -1.27 -9.73 14.96
N ALA A 219 -2.25 -8.95 14.48
CA ALA A 219 -3.64 -9.40 14.34
C ALA A 219 -3.78 -10.62 13.41
N LEU A 220 -3.05 -10.62 12.28
CA LEU A 220 -3.06 -11.74 11.33
C LEU A 220 -2.43 -13.01 11.92
N CYS A 221 -1.28 -12.89 12.61
CA CYS A 221 -0.65 -14.01 13.29
C CYS A 221 -1.59 -14.61 14.35
N TYR A 222 -2.28 -13.76 15.11
CA TYR A 222 -3.29 -14.20 16.07
C TYR A 222 -4.48 -14.90 15.39
N ARG A 223 -5.05 -14.30 14.33
CA ARG A 223 -6.17 -14.88 13.55
C ARG A 223 -5.82 -16.24 12.95
N LEU A 224 -4.58 -16.42 12.52
CA LEU A 224 -4.09 -17.66 11.89
C LEU A 224 -3.49 -18.66 12.89
N GLU A 225 -3.55 -18.39 14.19
CA GLU A 225 -2.95 -19.23 15.25
C GLU A 225 -1.47 -19.53 15.02
N LEU A 226 -0.74 -18.57 14.44
CA LEU A 226 0.69 -18.68 14.21
C LEU A 226 1.47 -18.51 15.52
N PRO A 227 2.65 -19.14 15.65
CA PRO A 227 3.51 -18.92 16.81
C PRO A 227 3.89 -17.44 16.93
N PRO A 228 4.22 -16.95 18.15
CA PRO A 228 4.66 -15.57 18.32
C PRO A 228 5.91 -15.28 17.48
N VAL A 229 5.82 -14.24 16.66
CA VAL A 229 6.87 -13.77 15.74
C VAL A 229 7.44 -12.42 16.19
N GLU A 230 8.74 -12.26 16.04
CA GLU A 230 9.41 -10.96 16.23
C GLU A 230 9.22 -10.10 14.96
N LEU A 231 8.33 -9.11 15.05
CA LEU A 231 7.98 -8.25 13.92
C LEU A 231 8.95 -7.09 13.73
N VAL A 232 9.67 -6.69 14.78
CA VAL A 232 10.68 -5.64 14.72
C VAL A 232 12.02 -6.28 14.34
N PRO A 233 12.66 -5.88 13.23
CA PRO A 233 13.98 -6.39 12.91
C PRO A 233 15.02 -5.88 13.92
N ASN A 234 15.89 -6.76 14.41
CA ASN A 234 17.09 -6.33 15.14
C ASN A 234 18.13 -5.73 14.17
N GLU A 235 19.17 -5.12 14.74
CA GLU A 235 20.25 -4.46 13.99
C GLU A 235 20.89 -5.34 12.90
N LYS A 236 21.01 -6.66 13.12
CA LYS A 236 21.58 -7.58 12.13
C LYS A 236 20.65 -7.87 10.95
N GLN A 237 19.34 -7.72 11.14
CA GLN A 237 18.31 -7.99 10.13
C GLN A 237 17.79 -6.72 9.46
N LYS A 238 18.16 -5.55 9.98
CA LYS A 238 17.65 -4.25 9.53
C LYS A 238 17.84 -4.03 8.04
N ASP A 239 19.06 -4.18 7.54
CA ASP A 239 19.39 -3.91 6.14
C ASP A 239 18.68 -4.88 5.18
N SER A 240 18.63 -6.18 5.52
CA SER A 240 17.93 -7.17 4.69
C SER A 240 16.41 -6.97 4.70
N TYR A 241 15.85 -6.54 5.84
CA TYR A 241 14.44 -6.19 5.94
C TYR A 241 14.10 -4.93 5.13
N LEU A 242 14.89 -3.87 5.22
CA LEU A 242 14.70 -2.65 4.43
C LEU A 242 14.85 -2.91 2.93
N PHE A 243 15.83 -3.76 2.54
CA PHE A 243 15.94 -4.24 1.17
C PHE A 243 14.65 -4.96 0.73
N ALA A 244 14.13 -5.88 1.56
CA ALA A 244 12.92 -6.61 1.24
C ALA A 244 11.69 -5.71 1.07
N LEU A 245 11.53 -4.68 1.92
CA LEU A 245 10.48 -3.68 1.75
C LEU A 245 10.64 -2.88 0.46
N SER A 246 11.87 -2.48 0.11
CA SER A 246 12.14 -1.73 -1.13
C SER A 246 11.86 -2.53 -2.41
N GLU A 247 11.95 -3.86 -2.35
CA GLU A 247 11.50 -4.74 -3.43
C GLU A 247 9.97 -4.93 -3.40
N GLY A 248 9.37 -4.97 -2.21
CA GLY A 248 7.92 -4.96 -2.02
C GLY A 248 7.23 -3.72 -2.60
N ASP A 249 7.88 -2.56 -2.56
CA ASP A 249 7.42 -1.33 -3.23
C ASP A 249 7.22 -1.51 -4.75
N LYS A 250 7.91 -2.48 -5.34
CA LYS A 250 7.85 -2.87 -6.76
C LYS A 250 6.96 -4.10 -7.00
N LEU A 251 6.23 -4.53 -5.97
CA LEU A 251 5.42 -5.75 -5.96
C LEU A 251 6.24 -7.05 -6.12
N ILE A 252 7.51 -7.04 -5.69
CA ILE A 252 8.39 -8.21 -5.70
C ILE A 252 8.46 -8.78 -4.28
N TRP A 253 7.65 -9.81 -4.01
CA TRP A 253 7.47 -10.34 -2.65
C TRP A 253 8.57 -11.30 -2.18
N GLN A 254 9.35 -11.88 -3.10
CA GLN A 254 10.29 -12.96 -2.79
C GLN A 254 11.27 -12.63 -1.64
N PRO A 255 11.88 -11.43 -1.55
CA PRO A 255 12.72 -11.07 -0.43
C PRO A 255 11.97 -11.03 0.91
N LEU A 256 10.72 -10.56 0.91
CA LEU A 256 9.91 -10.45 2.11
C LEU A 256 9.34 -11.82 2.54
N ILE A 257 9.08 -12.71 1.58
CA ILE A 257 8.80 -14.15 1.83
C ILE A 257 9.95 -14.78 2.62
N GLU A 258 11.20 -14.50 2.25
CA GLU A 258 12.38 -15.02 2.97
C GLU A 258 12.49 -14.46 4.39
N VAL A 259 12.14 -13.18 4.60
CA VAL A 259 12.05 -12.60 5.95
C VAL A 259 10.99 -13.35 6.78
N TRP A 260 9.80 -13.58 6.24
CA TRP A 260 8.72 -14.29 6.94
C TRP A 260 9.08 -15.74 7.24
N LYS A 261 9.77 -16.41 6.31
CA LYS A 261 10.29 -17.76 6.50
C LYS A 261 11.24 -17.81 7.71
N GLN A 262 12.22 -16.90 7.77
CA GLN A 262 13.15 -16.82 8.89
C GLN A 262 12.46 -16.50 10.22
N ARG A 263 11.44 -15.62 10.22
CA ARG A 263 10.64 -15.30 11.42
C ARG A 263 9.94 -16.53 11.98
N LEU A 264 9.42 -17.40 11.11
CA LEU A 264 8.68 -18.61 11.51
C LEU A 264 9.60 -19.81 11.81
N GLU A 265 10.78 -19.90 11.20
CA GLU A 265 11.75 -20.99 11.42
C GLU A 265 12.60 -20.85 12.69
N LYS A 266 12.81 -19.63 13.19
CA LYS A 266 13.70 -19.33 14.34
C LYS A 266 13.29 -19.96 15.69
N ARG A 267 12.29 -20.84 15.73
CA ARG A 267 11.73 -21.45 16.95
C ARG A 267 12.08 -22.91 17.21
N GLU A 268 12.93 -23.56 16.40
CA GLU A 268 13.44 -24.90 16.73
C GLU A 268 14.69 -24.90 17.65
N ARG A 269 14.97 -23.82 18.39
CA ARG A 269 16.10 -23.76 19.33
C ARG A 269 15.68 -23.28 20.72
#